data_AF-A0A6J6UPC5-F1
#
_entry.id   AF-A0A6J6UPC5-F1
#
_cell.length_a   1.000
_cell.length_b   1.000
_cell.length_c   1.000
_cell.angle_alpha   90.00
_cell.angle_beta   90.00
_cell.angle_gamma   90.00
#
_symmetry.space_group_name_H-M   'P 1'
#
loop_
_entity.id
_entity.type
_entity.pdbx_description
1 polymer ?
#
loop_
_entity_poly.entity_id
_entity_poly.type
_entity_poly.pdbx_seq_one_letter_code
_entity_poly.pdbx_strand_id
1 'polypeptide(L)'
;MALSSIAAKFERAILVSGIFDLEPITNTSINDSTRLDAESSYHLSPINFVSQAKDTPLVIIWGENETDEFKRQSRDFESAWNKTDEHTPCIAREISKRNHFDVLYDLTTPIVTDLFNE
;
A
#
# COMPACT_ATOMS: atom_id res chain seq x y z
N MET A 1 1.05 -9.93 -31.67
CA MET A 1 1.72 -8.63 -31.45
C MET A 1 2.21 -8.66 -30.02
N ALA A 2 3.52 -8.80 -29.80
CA ALA A 2 4.08 -8.69 -28.46
C ALA A 2 3.99 -7.21 -28.07
N LEU A 3 3.15 -6.90 -27.08
CA LEU A 3 3.22 -5.63 -26.37
C LEU A 3 4.65 -5.52 -25.85
N SER A 4 5.42 -4.56 -26.36
CA SER A 4 6.71 -4.24 -25.78
C SER A 4 6.43 -3.72 -24.39
N SER A 5 6.61 -4.59 -23.38
CA SER A 5 6.68 -4.19 -21.98
C SER A 5 7.73 -3.09 -21.91
N ILE A 6 7.28 -1.87 -21.62
CA ILE A 6 8.18 -0.86 -21.08
C ILE A 6 8.55 -1.43 -19.72
N ALA A 7 9.81 -1.88 -19.58
CA ALA A 7 10.30 -2.40 -18.32
C ALA A 7 9.95 -1.40 -17.21
N ALA A 8 9.33 -1.88 -16.13
CA ALA A 8 8.98 -1.05 -15.00
C ALA A 8 10.22 -0.28 -14.55
N LYS A 9 10.06 1.03 -14.28
CA LYS A 9 11.19 1.90 -13.89
C LYS A 9 11.86 1.40 -12.61
N PHE A 10 11.06 0.77 -11.74
CA PHE A 10 11.49 0.16 -10.49
C PHE A 10 11.18 -1.33 -10.55
N GLU A 11 12.07 -2.14 -10.00
CA GLU A 11 11.87 -3.59 -9.92
C GLU A 11 10.67 -3.95 -9.04
N ARG A 12 10.49 -3.22 -7.93
CA ARG A 12 9.39 -3.44 -6.99
C ARG A 12 9.25 -2.25 -6.03
N ALA A 13 8.08 -2.10 -5.42
CA ALA A 13 7.90 -1.33 -4.20
C ALA A 13 7.25 -2.19 -3.11
N ILE A 14 7.68 -1.99 -1.87
CA ILE A 14 7.11 -2.65 -0.68
C ILE A 14 6.45 -1.56 0.17
N LEU A 15 5.15 -1.67 0.36
CA LEU A 15 4.35 -0.74 1.15
C LEU A 15 4.09 -1.40 2.51
N VAL A 16 4.61 -0.80 3.57
CA VAL A 16 4.56 -1.37 4.93
C VAL A 16 3.62 -0.56 5.79
N SER A 17 2.54 -1.17 6.27
CA SER A 17 1.58 -0.58 7.20
C SER A 17 1.17 0.84 6.81
N GLY A 18 0.80 1.00 5.53
CA GLY A 18 0.59 2.30 4.92
C GLY A 18 -0.76 2.94 5.24
N ILE A 19 -0.79 4.26 5.09
CA ILE A 19 -2.03 5.03 4.97
C ILE A 19 -2.14 5.48 3.52
N PHE A 20 -3.18 5.02 2.85
CA PHE A 20 -3.45 5.25 1.44
C PHE A 20 -4.68 6.13 1.21
N ASP A 21 -5.52 6.28 2.24
CA ASP A 21 -6.62 7.22 2.30
C ASP A 21 -6.52 8.10 3.55
N LEU A 22 -6.41 9.40 3.35
CA LEU A 22 -6.29 10.42 4.37
C LEU A 22 -7.64 11.00 4.79
N GLU A 23 -8.75 10.69 4.10
CA GLU A 23 -10.09 11.17 4.50
C GLU A 23 -10.41 10.87 5.98
N PRO A 24 -10.14 9.65 6.51
CA PRO A 24 -10.42 9.35 7.91
C PRO A 24 -9.63 10.23 8.89
N ILE A 25 -8.42 10.66 8.52
CA ILE A 25 -7.57 11.50 9.39
C ILE A 25 -8.27 12.81 9.73
N THR A 26 -9.05 13.36 8.80
CA THR A 26 -9.75 14.65 8.98
C THR A 26 -10.66 14.68 10.21
N ASN A 27 -11.11 13.49 10.65
CA ASN A 27 -12.01 13.28 11.78
C ASN A 27 -11.30 12.83 13.07
N THR A 28 -9.98 12.96 13.15
CA THR A 28 -9.16 12.54 14.30
C THR A 28 -8.36 13.70 14.88
N SER A 29 -7.84 13.55 16.09
CA SER A 29 -6.92 14.52 16.70
C SER A 29 -5.61 14.70 15.95
N ILE A 30 -5.23 13.76 15.07
CA ILE A 30 -4.07 13.91 14.18
C ILE A 30 -4.26 15.13 13.26
N ASN A 31 -5.52 15.47 12.94
CA ASN A 31 -5.81 16.59 12.05
C ASN A 31 -5.45 17.96 12.62
N ASP A 32 -5.29 18.09 13.94
CA ASP A 32 -4.80 19.32 14.56
C ASP A 32 -3.40 19.68 14.02
N SER A 33 -2.61 18.65 13.69
CA SER A 33 -1.27 18.79 13.12
C SER A 33 -1.26 18.83 11.61
N THR A 34 -2.05 17.97 10.94
CA THR A 34 -2.02 17.85 9.48
C THR A 34 -2.87 18.89 8.76
N ARG A 35 -3.90 19.44 9.44
CA ARG A 35 -4.81 20.48 8.92
C ARG A 35 -5.39 20.15 7.53
N LEU A 36 -5.73 18.87 7.35
CA LEU A 36 -6.38 18.38 6.15
C LEU A 36 -7.83 18.83 6.15
N ASP A 37 -8.27 19.27 4.97
CA ASP A 37 -9.65 19.42 4.57
C ASP A 37 -10.01 18.37 3.51
N ALA A 38 -11.25 18.38 3.02
CA ALA A 38 -11.71 17.40 2.04
C ALA A 38 -10.93 17.46 0.71
N GLU A 39 -10.48 18.64 0.31
CA GLU A 39 -9.74 18.82 -0.95
C GLU A 39 -8.32 18.27 -0.81
N SER A 40 -7.60 18.68 0.24
CA SER A 40 -6.24 18.23 0.51
C SER A 40 -6.18 16.75 0.88
N SER A 41 -7.15 16.21 1.64
CA SER A 41 -7.21 14.77 1.91
C SER A 41 -7.38 13.99 0.61
N TYR A 42 -8.27 14.42 -0.29
CA TYR A 42 -8.47 13.76 -1.58
C TYR A 42 -7.20 13.79 -2.44
N HIS A 43 -6.56 14.94 -2.57
CA HIS A 43 -5.37 15.12 -3.42
C HIS A 43 -4.10 14.46 -2.88
N LEU A 44 -4.02 14.24 -1.58
CA LEU A 44 -2.88 13.60 -0.94
C LEU A 44 -3.08 12.11 -0.67
N SER A 45 -4.30 11.57 -0.81
CA SER A 45 -4.62 10.14 -0.72
C SER A 45 -4.14 9.37 -1.97
N PRO A 46 -3.10 8.52 -1.89
CA PRO A 46 -2.63 7.76 -3.05
C PRO A 46 -3.70 6.85 -3.68
N ILE A 47 -4.67 6.35 -2.89
CA ILE A 47 -5.73 5.46 -3.38
C ILE A 47 -6.57 6.10 -4.49
N ASN A 48 -6.69 7.43 -4.53
CA ASN A 48 -7.47 8.17 -5.52
C ASN A 48 -6.79 8.27 -6.90
N PHE A 49 -5.50 7.95 -6.98
CA PHE A 49 -4.69 8.11 -8.19
C PHE A 49 -4.15 6.80 -8.75
N VAL A 50 -4.62 5.67 -8.24
CA VAL A 50 -4.15 4.34 -8.64
C VAL A 50 -4.28 4.11 -10.14
N SER A 51 -5.42 4.44 -10.76
CA SER A 51 -5.62 4.26 -12.20
C SER A 51 -4.72 5.14 -13.09
N GLN A 52 -4.08 6.17 -12.52
CA GLN A 52 -3.14 7.05 -13.20
C GLN A 52 -1.68 6.68 -12.88
N ALA A 53 -1.47 5.79 -11.92
CA ALA A 53 -0.15 5.33 -11.56
C ALA A 53 0.46 4.54 -12.72
N LYS A 54 1.79 4.53 -12.78
CA LYS A 54 2.50 3.63 -13.67
C LYS A 54 2.63 2.29 -12.97
N ASP A 55 2.57 1.21 -13.74
CA ASP A 55 2.83 -0.11 -13.22
C ASP A 55 4.21 -0.19 -12.54
N THR A 56 4.22 -0.85 -11.40
CA THR A 56 5.39 -1.24 -10.60
C THR A 56 4.93 -2.41 -9.76
N PRO A 57 5.62 -3.57 -9.79
CA PRO A 57 5.26 -4.69 -8.94
C PRO A 57 5.15 -4.26 -7.47
N LEU A 58 3.98 -4.49 -6.86
CA LEU A 58 3.70 -4.06 -5.49
C LEU A 58 3.57 -5.25 -4.56
N VAL A 59 4.20 -5.11 -3.39
CA VAL A 59 3.97 -5.95 -2.22
C VAL A 59 3.49 -5.05 -1.09
N ILE A 60 2.33 -5.36 -0.52
CA ILE A 60 1.77 -4.67 0.65
C ILE A 60 1.85 -5.61 1.84
N ILE A 61 2.45 -5.15 2.93
CA ILE A 61 2.50 -5.90 4.19
C ILE A 61 2.01 -5.06 5.36
N TRP A 62 1.41 -5.70 6.35
CA TRP A 62 1.04 -5.09 7.63
C TRP A 62 1.12 -6.13 8.74
N GLY A 63 1.27 -5.70 10.00
CA GLY A 63 1.28 -6.59 11.16
C GLY A 63 -0.11 -7.05 11.59
N GLU A 64 -0.20 -8.28 12.09
CA GLU A 64 -1.42 -8.84 12.73
C GLU A 64 -1.91 -7.99 13.92
N ASN A 65 -0.98 -7.46 14.72
CA ASN A 65 -1.23 -6.69 15.93
C ASN A 65 -1.20 -5.17 15.68
N GLU A 66 -1.86 -4.73 14.61
CA GLU A 66 -2.09 -3.32 14.28
C GLU A 66 -3.56 -2.92 14.41
N THR A 67 -3.85 -1.63 14.31
CA THR A 67 -5.23 -1.15 14.27
C THR A 67 -5.95 -1.67 13.02
N ASP A 68 -7.26 -1.84 13.11
CA ASP A 68 -8.07 -2.30 11.98
C ASP A 68 -7.99 -1.36 10.77
N GLU A 69 -7.67 -0.08 10.99
CA GLU A 69 -7.55 0.90 9.92
C GLU A 69 -6.35 0.64 9.00
N PHE A 70 -5.18 0.24 9.53
CA PHE A 70 -4.05 -0.16 8.68
C PHE A 70 -4.37 -1.40 7.84
N LYS A 71 -5.11 -2.36 8.42
CA LYS A 71 -5.54 -3.58 7.73
C LYS A 71 -6.56 -3.27 6.64
N ARG A 72 -7.54 -2.42 6.95
CA ARG A 72 -8.56 -1.96 5.99
C ARG A 72 -7.92 -1.24 4.83
N GLN A 73 -7.10 -0.22 5.10
CA GLN A 73 -6.49 0.57 4.03
C GLN A 73 -5.54 -0.25 3.16
N SER A 74 -4.79 -1.20 3.74
CA SER A 74 -3.93 -2.11 2.96
C SER A 74 -4.72 -2.98 1.98
N ARG A 75 -5.87 -3.53 2.41
CA ARG A 75 -6.76 -4.31 1.54
C ARG A 75 -7.47 -3.44 0.51
N ASP A 76 -7.89 -2.24 0.90
CA ASP A 76 -8.55 -1.30 -0.02
C ASP A 76 -7.58 -0.85 -1.12
N PHE A 77 -6.31 -0.60 -0.79
CA PHE A 77 -5.29 -0.23 -1.76
C PHE A 77 -4.89 -1.39 -2.67
N GLU A 78 -4.76 -2.62 -2.15
CA GLU A 78 -4.59 -3.82 -2.96
C GLU A 78 -5.76 -3.97 -3.96
N SER A 79 -7.00 -3.83 -3.48
CA SER A 79 -8.19 -3.94 -4.32
C SER A 79 -8.23 -2.84 -5.39
N ALA A 80 -7.86 -1.61 -5.05
CA ALA A 80 -7.78 -0.51 -6.01
C ALA A 80 -6.70 -0.78 -7.07
N TRP A 81 -5.52 -1.28 -6.65
CA TRP A 81 -4.42 -1.59 -7.56
C TRP A 81 -4.79 -2.69 -8.55
N ASN A 82 -5.37 -3.78 -8.06
CA ASN A 82 -5.75 -4.94 -8.86
C ASN A 82 -6.97 -4.72 -9.78
N LYS A 83 -7.66 -3.57 -9.67
CA LYS A 83 -8.74 -3.18 -10.59
C LYS A 83 -8.23 -2.49 -11.86
N THR A 84 -6.94 -2.18 -11.94
CA THR A 84 -6.33 -1.53 -13.11
C THR A 84 -5.67 -2.61 -13.97
N ASP A 85 -6.21 -2.87 -15.16
CA ASP A 85 -5.80 -4.00 -16.01
C ASP A 85 -4.33 -3.91 -16.47
N GLU A 86 -3.77 -2.70 -16.55
CA GLU A 86 -2.38 -2.45 -16.92
C GLU A 86 -1.37 -2.73 -15.79
N HIS A 87 -1.85 -2.93 -14.57
CA HIS A 87 -1.00 -3.17 -13.42
C HIS A 87 -0.67 -4.65 -13.24
N THR A 88 0.58 -4.91 -12.86
CA THR A 88 0.98 -6.20 -12.31
C THR A 88 0.18 -6.45 -11.03
N PRO A 89 -0.41 -7.66 -10.84
CA PRO A 89 -1.15 -7.98 -9.62
C PRO A 89 -0.33 -7.72 -8.36
N CYS A 90 -0.92 -6.96 -7.43
CA CYS A 90 -0.37 -6.68 -6.12
C CYS A 90 -0.45 -7.93 -5.23
N ILE A 91 0.60 -8.18 -4.46
CA ILE A 91 0.63 -9.20 -3.41
C ILE A 91 0.40 -8.49 -2.06
N ALA A 92 -0.57 -8.96 -1.27
CA ALA A 92 -0.88 -8.43 0.05
C ALA A 92 -0.74 -9.51 1.14
N ARG A 93 -0.06 -9.21 2.25
CA ARG A 93 0.15 -10.15 3.36
C ARG A 93 0.06 -9.50 4.75
N GLU A 94 -0.71 -10.15 5.62
CA GLU A 94 -0.68 -9.90 7.06
C GLU A 94 0.44 -10.74 7.70
N ILE A 95 1.33 -10.10 8.45
CA ILE A 95 2.49 -10.73 9.08
C ILE A 95 2.15 -11.08 10.52
N SER A 96 2.10 -12.38 10.82
CA SER A 96 1.69 -12.89 12.13
C SER A 96 2.64 -12.44 13.23
N LYS A 97 2.06 -12.15 14.41
CA LYS A 97 2.74 -11.70 15.64
C LYS A 97 3.46 -10.36 15.55
N ARG A 98 3.41 -9.69 14.40
CA ARG A 98 4.00 -8.35 14.22
C ARG A 98 3.01 -7.25 14.51
N ASN A 99 3.53 -6.12 14.95
CA ASN A 99 2.83 -4.85 15.08
C ASN A 99 3.47 -3.83 14.13
N HIS A 100 2.92 -2.61 14.15
CA HIS A 100 3.31 -1.50 13.28
C HIS A 100 4.81 -1.15 13.33
N PHE A 101 5.46 -1.38 14.47
CA PHE A 101 6.85 -1.00 14.69
C PHE A 101 7.83 -2.11 14.32
N ASP A 102 7.48 -3.38 14.58
CA ASP A 102 8.40 -4.50 14.42
C ASP A 102 8.21 -5.31 13.13
N VAL A 103 7.14 -5.04 12.36
CA VAL A 103 6.96 -5.60 11.00
C VAL A 103 8.13 -5.25 10.07
N LEU A 104 8.78 -4.11 10.30
CA LEU A 104 9.94 -3.67 9.52
C LEU A 104 11.15 -4.62 9.66
N TYR A 105 11.26 -5.36 10.76
CA TYR A 105 12.36 -6.31 10.96
C TYR A 105 12.27 -7.53 10.04
N ASP A 106 11.11 -7.76 9.42
CA ASP A 106 10.90 -8.88 8.51
C ASP A 106 11.22 -8.54 7.06
N LEU A 107 11.52 -7.28 6.72
CA LEU A 107 11.82 -6.85 5.34
C LEU A 107 12.98 -7.61 4.70
N THR A 108 13.93 -8.10 5.50
CA THR A 108 15.09 -8.86 5.02
C THR A 108 15.01 -10.34 5.35
N THR A 109 13.86 -10.83 5.81
CA THR A 109 13.67 -12.25 6.16
C THR A 109 12.82 -12.95 5.09
N PRO A 110 12.89 -14.30 5.00
CA PRO A 110 12.13 -15.07 4.02
C PRO A 110 10.62 -14.79 4.00
N ILE A 111 10.04 -14.40 5.15
CA ILE A 111 8.61 -14.09 5.24
C ILE A 111 8.17 -12.96 4.28
N VAL A 112 9.07 -12.03 3.96
CA VAL A 112 8.83 -10.95 2.98
C VAL A 112 9.56 -11.23 1.67
N THR A 113 10.82 -11.68 1.72
CA THR A 113 11.60 -11.84 0.48
C THR A 113 11.07 -12.96 -0.42
N ASP A 114 10.42 -13.98 0.15
CA ASP A 114 9.85 -15.07 -0.65
C ASP A 114 8.61 -14.61 -1.43
N LEU A 115 7.91 -13.56 -0.96
CA LEU A 115 6.81 -12.90 -1.70
C LEU A 115 7.29 -12.31 -3.02
N PHE A 116 8.60 -12.17 -3.23
CA PHE A 116 9.13 -11.67 -4.50
C PHE A 116 9.05 -12.68 -5.63
N ASN A 117 8.84 -13.96 -5.30
CA ASN A 117 8.83 -15.08 -6.24
C ASN A 117 7.44 -15.71 -6.42
N GLU A 118 6.40 -15.15 -5.79
CA GLU A 118 4.99 -15.48 -6.04
C GLU A 118 4.48 -14.79 -7.31
#